data_AF-A0A938XZE5-F1
#
_entry.id   AF-A0A938XZE5-F1
#
_cell.length_a   1.000
_cell.length_b   1.000
_cell.length_c   1.000
_cell.angle_alpha   90.00
_cell.angle_beta   90.00
_cell.angle_gamma   90.00
#
_symmetry.space_group_name_H-M   'P 1'
#
loop_
_entity.id
_entity.type
_entity.pdbx_description
1 polymer ?
#
loop_
_entity_poly.entity_id
_entity_poly.type
_entity_poly.pdbx_seq_one_letter_code
_entity_poly.pdbx_strand_id
1 'polypeptide(L)'
;MLMMENREGIKQSLLELIGDLIEQPLGEEAVDEPFAALGVDSLMSLQVAVHLEREFGVHFSEEEIAAVSKLSDLLALIDAKNE
;
A
#
# COMPACT_ATOMS: atom_id res chain seq x y z
N MET A 1 20.44 0.06 13.85
CA MET A 1 19.99 1.38 13.35
C MET A 1 19.49 1.24 11.90
N LEU A 2 18.65 0.24 11.59
CA LEU A 2 18.27 -0.13 10.21
C LEU A 2 16.76 -0.24 9.96
N MET A 3 15.91 0.13 10.94
CA MET A 3 14.46 -0.05 10.82
C MET A 3 13.71 1.19 10.28
N MET A 4 14.29 2.38 10.30
CA MET A 4 13.60 3.61 9.82
C MET A 4 13.74 3.82 8.31
N GLU A 5 14.80 3.32 7.69
CA GLU A 5 15.07 3.50 6.24
C GLU A 5 14.13 2.65 5.36
N ASN A 6 13.58 1.56 5.90
CA ASN A 6 12.72 0.66 5.14
C ASN A 6 11.28 1.19 4.99
N ARG A 7 10.73 1.84 6.03
CA ARG A 7 9.32 2.29 6.03
C ARG A 7 9.08 3.45 5.08
N GLU A 8 9.99 4.41 5.02
CA GLU A 8 9.90 5.52 4.04
C GLU A 8 10.06 5.00 2.60
N GLY A 9 10.94 4.03 2.38
CA GLY A 9 11.07 3.34 1.10
C GLY A 9 9.78 2.64 0.67
N ILE A 10 9.18 1.84 1.55
CA ILE A 10 7.90 1.16 1.26
C ILE A 10 6.78 2.17 1.01
N LYS A 11 6.70 3.24 1.80
CA LYS A 11 5.73 4.33 1.61
C LYS A 11 5.87 4.93 0.22
N GLN A 12 7.09 5.22 -0.21
CA GLN A 12 7.34 5.82 -1.51
C GLN A 12 7.03 4.86 -2.65
N SER A 13 7.44 3.59 -2.56
CA SER A 13 7.05 2.54 -3.52
C SER A 13 5.53 2.40 -3.64
N LEU A 14 4.80 2.46 -2.52
CA LEU A 14 3.34 2.40 -2.53
C LEU A 14 2.70 3.60 -3.21
N LEU A 15 3.20 4.81 -2.94
CA LEU A 15 2.70 6.03 -3.58
C LEU A 15 2.92 6.01 -5.08
N GLU A 16 4.10 5.56 -5.53
CA GLU A 16 4.42 5.39 -6.95
C GLU A 16 3.53 4.32 -7.58
N LEU A 17 3.41 3.13 -6.97
CA LEU A 17 2.59 2.03 -7.47
C LEU A 17 1.12 2.41 -7.62
N ILE A 18 0.53 3.00 -6.58
CA ILE A 18 -0.88 3.39 -6.64
C ILE A 18 -1.05 4.56 -7.60
N GLY A 19 -0.12 5.51 -7.62
CA GLY A 19 -0.15 6.62 -8.57
C GLY A 19 -0.11 6.17 -10.02
N ASP A 20 0.71 5.16 -10.33
CA ASP A 20 0.76 4.53 -11.65
C ASP A 20 -0.56 3.80 -11.98
N LEU A 21 -1.21 3.15 -11.00
CA LEU A 21 -2.48 2.46 -11.20
C LEU A 21 -3.66 3.40 -11.47
N ILE A 22 -3.70 4.56 -10.80
CA ILE A 22 -4.75 5.57 -11.00
C ILE A 22 -4.38 6.60 -12.07
N GLU A 23 -3.22 6.43 -12.72
CA GLU A 23 -2.63 7.35 -13.71
C GLU A 23 -2.51 8.80 -13.19
N GLN A 24 -2.29 8.97 -11.88
CA GLN A 24 -2.18 10.28 -11.22
C GLN A 24 -1.09 10.27 -10.15
N PRO A 25 -0.26 11.33 -10.05
CA PRO A 25 0.77 11.41 -9.01
C PRO A 25 0.12 11.53 -7.63
N LEU A 26 0.53 10.67 -6.70
CA LEU A 26 0.13 10.74 -5.30
C LEU A 26 1.23 11.42 -4.46
N GLY A 27 0.81 12.42 -3.68
CA GLY A 27 1.66 13.04 -2.68
C GLY A 27 1.59 12.31 -1.34
N GLU A 28 2.37 12.77 -0.36
CA GLU A 28 2.38 12.17 0.98
C GLU A 28 1.03 12.28 1.70
N GLU A 29 0.21 13.26 1.33
CA GLU A 29 -1.16 13.43 1.81
C GLU A 29 -2.04 12.20 1.54
N ALA A 30 -1.78 11.49 0.44
CA ALA A 30 -2.56 10.33 0.03
C ALA A 30 -2.41 9.16 0.99
N VAL A 31 -1.38 9.14 1.84
CA VAL A 31 -1.12 8.03 2.77
C VAL A 31 -2.26 7.85 3.78
N ASP A 32 -2.82 8.95 4.25
CA ASP A 32 -3.92 8.94 5.22
C ASP A 32 -5.31 9.06 4.54
N GLU A 33 -5.33 9.23 3.22
CA GLU A 33 -6.55 9.31 2.43
C GLU A 33 -7.16 7.93 2.18
N PRO A 34 -8.50 7.81 2.26
CA PRO A 34 -9.19 6.60 1.83
C PRO A 34 -8.97 6.32 0.35
N PHE A 35 -8.76 5.06 0.00
CA PHE A 35 -8.70 4.58 -1.39
C PHE A 35 -9.88 5.03 -2.24
N ALA A 36 -11.08 4.99 -1.66
CA ALA A 36 -12.28 5.50 -2.32
C ALA A 36 -12.21 7.00 -2.69
N ALA A 37 -11.48 7.81 -1.91
CA ALA A 37 -11.29 9.23 -2.19
C ALA A 37 -10.23 9.47 -3.28
N LEU A 38 -9.20 8.61 -3.32
CA LEU A 38 -8.15 8.61 -4.35
C LEU A 38 -8.60 8.04 -5.70
N GLY A 39 -9.82 7.49 -5.77
CA GLY A 39 -10.34 6.84 -6.98
C GLY A 39 -9.86 5.40 -7.16
N VAL A 40 -9.29 4.79 -6.11
CA VAL A 40 -8.90 3.38 -6.10
C VAL A 40 -10.15 2.54 -5.84
N ASP A 41 -10.48 1.67 -6.79
CA ASP A 41 -11.59 0.72 -6.66
C ASP A 41 -11.15 -0.60 -5.99
N SER A 42 -12.10 -1.47 -5.66
CA SER A 42 -11.82 -2.75 -5.00
C SER A 42 -10.95 -3.70 -5.84
N LEU A 43 -10.96 -3.57 -7.17
CA LEU A 43 -10.13 -4.37 -8.07
C LEU A 43 -8.69 -3.84 -8.08
N MET A 44 -8.51 -2.52 -8.07
CA MET A 44 -7.22 -1.86 -7.94
C MET A 44 -6.58 -2.18 -6.59
N SER A 45 -7.33 -2.15 -5.48
CA SER A 45 -6.81 -2.57 -4.16
C SER A 45 -6.25 -3.99 -4.18
N LEU A 46 -6.91 -4.91 -4.89
CA LEU A 46 -6.42 -6.28 -5.05
C LEU A 46 -5.14 -6.33 -5.91
N GLN A 47 -5.07 -5.54 -7.00
CA GLN A 47 -3.88 -5.45 -7.83
C GLN A 47 -2.68 -4.90 -7.06
N VAL A 48 -2.89 -3.84 -6.27
CA VAL A 48 -1.89 -3.26 -5.37
C VAL A 48 -1.36 -4.35 -4.46
N ALA A 49 -2.25 -5.07 -3.77
CA ALA A 49 -1.83 -6.10 -2.85
C ALA A 49 -1.03 -7.22 -3.53
N VAL A 50 -1.50 -7.76 -4.66
CA VAL A 50 -0.77 -8.79 -5.42
C VAL A 50 0.61 -8.29 -5.88
N HIS A 51 0.72 -7.02 -6.24
CA HIS A 51 2.02 -6.42 -6.58
C HIS A 51 2.96 -6.40 -5.37
N LEU A 52 2.45 -5.95 -4.22
CA LEU A 52 3.21 -5.90 -2.96
C LEU A 52 3.62 -7.28 -2.47
N GLU A 53 2.76 -8.29 -2.62
CA GLU A 53 3.11 -9.68 -2.30
C GLU A 53 4.33 -10.16 -3.10
N ARG A 54 4.39 -9.79 -4.39
CA ARG A 54 5.48 -10.16 -5.28
C ARG A 54 6.75 -9.36 -5.02
N GLU A 55 6.62 -8.06 -4.76
CA GLU A 55 7.75 -7.16 -4.56
C GLU A 55 8.40 -7.36 -3.19
N PHE A 56 7.59 -7.46 -2.14
CA PHE A 56 8.06 -7.58 -0.76
C PHE A 56 8.07 -9.02 -0.23
N GLY A 57 7.53 -9.99 -0.98
CA GLY A 57 7.46 -11.39 -0.55
C GLY A 57 6.47 -11.64 0.59
N VAL A 58 5.53 -10.72 0.80
CA VAL A 58 4.47 -10.84 1.81
C VAL A 58 3.25 -11.56 1.23
N HIS A 59 2.34 -12.04 2.07
CA HIS A 59 1.06 -12.60 1.62
C HIS A 59 -0.08 -12.01 2.44
N PHE A 60 -1.07 -11.44 1.76
CA PHE A 60 -2.25 -10.85 2.38
C PHE A 60 -3.44 -11.82 2.23
N SER A 61 -4.13 -12.05 3.33
CA SER A 61 -5.42 -12.75 3.33
C SER A 61 -6.54 -11.86 2.79
N GLU A 62 -7.61 -12.45 2.26
CA GLU A 62 -8.80 -11.69 1.82
C GLU A 62 -9.35 -10.78 2.91
N GLU A 63 -9.27 -11.21 4.18
CA GLU A 63 -9.74 -10.46 5.35
C GLU A 63 -8.87 -9.22 5.59
N GLU A 64 -7.55 -9.35 5.46
CA GLU A 64 -6.62 -8.21 5.54
C GLU A 64 -6.89 -7.23 4.40
N ILE A 65 -6.98 -7.71 3.15
CA ILE A 65 -7.30 -6.90 1.97
C ILE A 65 -8.61 -6.13 2.16
N ALA A 66 -9.65 -6.82 2.64
CA ALA A 66 -10.97 -6.24 2.86
C ALA A 66 -10.99 -5.21 4.00
N ALA A 67 -10.08 -5.34 4.97
CA ALA A 67 -9.90 -4.38 6.06
C ALA A 67 -9.08 -3.14 5.63
N VAL A 68 -8.28 -3.25 4.56
CA VAL A 68 -7.53 -2.12 4.03
C VAL A 68 -8.47 -1.09 3.39
N SER A 69 -8.41 0.13 3.91
CA SER A 69 -9.15 1.27 3.36
C SER A 69 -8.25 2.42 2.92
N LYS A 70 -6.97 2.40 3.35
CA LYS A 70 -5.99 3.46 3.17
C LYS A 70 -4.60 2.88 2.90
N LEU A 71 -3.72 3.72 2.35
CA LEU A 71 -2.30 3.44 2.18
C LEU A 71 -1.60 3.14 3.52
N SER A 72 -1.98 3.87 4.58
CA SER A 72 -1.49 3.65 5.94
C SER A 72 -1.76 2.23 6.46
N ASP A 73 -2.90 1.64 6.07
CA ASP A 73 -3.30 0.30 6.50
C ASP A 73 -2.41 -0.76 5.81
N LEU A 74 -2.12 -0.59 4.52
CA LEU A 74 -1.16 -1.45 3.79
C LEU A 74 0.24 -1.37 4.40
N LEU A 75 0.71 -0.15 4.71
CA LEU A 75 2.01 0.04 5.38
C LEU A 75 2.08 -0.73 6.69
N ALA A 76 1.03 -0.62 7.52
CA ALA A 76 0.97 -1.34 8.78
C ALA A 76 0.96 -2.87 8.60
N LEU A 77 0.26 -3.39 7.57
CA LEU A 77 0.25 -4.82 7.27
C LEU A 77 1.62 -5.33 6.80
N ILE A 78 2.33 -4.55 5.96
CA ILE A 78 3.67 -4.90 5.50
C ILE A 78 4.66 -4.86 6.67
N ASP A 79 4.58 -3.83 7.52
CA ASP A 79 5.39 -3.71 8.73
C ASP A 79 5.17 -4.93 9.64
N ALA A 80 3.90 -5.32 9.87
CA ALA A 80 3.55 -6.46 10.72
C ALA A 80 4.01 -7.83 10.17
N LYS A 81 4.24 -7.95 8.86
CA LYS A 81 4.74 -9.19 8.24
C LYS A 81 6.25 -9.24 8.06
N ASN A 82 6.94 -8.10 8.20
CA ASN A 82 8.40 -8.00 8.17
C ASN A 82 9.06 -8.08 9.56
N GLU A 83 8.27 -8.19 10.63
CA GLU A 83 8.72 -8.41 12.02
C GLU A 83 8.83 -9.91 12.36
#